data_AF-A0A414HUL0-F1
#
_entry.id   AF-A0A414HUL0-F1
#
_cell.length_a   1.000
_cell.length_b   1.000
_cell.length_c   1.000
_cell.angle_alpha   90.00
_cell.angle_beta   90.00
_cell.angle_gamma   90.00
#
_symmetry.space_group_name_H-M   'P 1'
#
loop_
_entity.id
_entity.type
_entity.pdbx_description
1 polymer ?
#
loop_
_entity_poly.entity_id
_entity_poly.type
_entity_poly.pdbx_seq_one_letter_code
_entity_poly.pdbx_strand_id
1 'polypeptide(L)'
;MKYRQWKKNYKKKHGVNPPLELDKRKQRRLARKMARQINKTLPTAAETLAAVINSWVQSIKPALATLCENVAAAFSNMAAGLREESEAVEND
;
A
#
# COMPACT_ATOMS: atom_id res chain seq x y z
N MET A 1 -35.33 1.52 -29.54
CA MET A 1 -36.10 0.30 -29.19
C MET A 1 -35.87 -0.08 -27.72
N LYS A 2 -36.92 -0.38 -26.94
CA LYS A 2 -36.80 -0.79 -25.51
C LYS A 2 -36.02 -2.11 -25.39
N TYR A 3 -35.19 -2.28 -24.36
CA TYR A 3 -34.35 -3.48 -24.17
C TYR A 3 -35.12 -4.80 -24.27
N ARG A 4 -36.32 -4.86 -23.66
CA ARG A 4 -37.18 -6.05 -23.74
C ARG A 4 -37.59 -6.36 -25.19
N GLN A 5 -37.91 -5.33 -25.97
CA GLN A 5 -38.29 -5.47 -27.37
C GLN A 5 -37.09 -5.85 -28.25
N TRP A 6 -35.94 -5.21 -28.04
CA TRP A 6 -34.69 -5.53 -28.72
C TRP A 6 -34.28 -6.98 -28.48
N LYS A 7 -34.32 -7.45 -27.22
CA LYS A 7 -34.00 -8.84 -26.86
C LYS A 7 -34.96 -9.84 -27.53
N LYS A 8 -36.26 -9.54 -27.56
CA LYS A 8 -37.27 -10.37 -28.25
C LYS A 8 -36.98 -10.42 -29.75
N ASN A 9 -36.68 -9.29 -30.37
CA ASN A 9 -36.39 -9.20 -31.80
C ASN A 9 -35.09 -9.94 -32.17
N TYR A 10 -34.05 -9.80 -31.34
CA TYR A 10 -32.81 -10.56 -31.52
C TYR A 10 -33.08 -12.07 -31.46
N LYS A 11 -33.84 -12.53 -30.45
CA LYS A 11 -34.19 -13.96 -30.31
C LYS A 11 -35.04 -14.46 -31.47
N LYS A 12 -35.95 -13.65 -32.00
CA LYS A 12 -36.72 -13.99 -33.20
C LYS A 12 -35.83 -14.14 -34.44
N LYS A 13 -34.85 -13.26 -34.62
CA LYS A 13 -33.95 -13.26 -35.79
C LYS A 13 -32.88 -14.35 -35.73
N HIS A 14 -32.35 -14.63 -34.54
CA HIS A 14 -31.17 -15.49 -34.37
C HIS A 14 -31.45 -16.79 -33.61
N GLY A 15 -32.69 -17.04 -33.19
CA GLY A 15 -33.09 -18.22 -32.41
C GLY A 15 -32.61 -18.24 -30.95
N VAL A 16 -31.53 -17.52 -30.64
CA VAL A 16 -30.86 -17.51 -29.34
C VAL A 16 -30.96 -16.16 -28.63
N ASN A 17 -30.67 -16.14 -27.33
CA ASN A 17 -30.55 -14.87 -26.59
C ASN A 17 -29.31 -14.09 -27.06
N PRO A 18 -29.32 -12.75 -27.01
CA PRO A 18 -28.16 -11.97 -27.36
C PRO A 18 -26.95 -12.32 -26.46
N PRO A 19 -25.77 -12.52 -27.06
CA PRO A 19 -24.53 -12.79 -26.34
C PRO A 19 -24.14 -11.60 -25.47
N LEU A 20 -23.26 -11.84 -24.51
CA LEU A 20 -22.86 -10.85 -23.52
C LEU A 20 -22.24 -9.60 -24.18
N GLU A 21 -21.50 -9.79 -25.27
CA GLU A 21 -20.87 -8.74 -26.08
C GLU A 21 -21.87 -7.72 -26.62
N LEU A 22 -23.07 -8.18 -27.02
CA LEU A 22 -24.14 -7.33 -27.55
C LEU A 22 -25.06 -6.80 -26.43
N ASP A 23 -25.19 -7.54 -25.33
CA ASP A 23 -26.01 -7.14 -24.19
C ASP A 23 -25.27 -6.19 -23.24
N LYS A 24 -25.20 -4.91 -23.65
CA LYS A 24 -24.63 -3.80 -22.85
C LYS A 24 -25.24 -3.67 -21.44
N ARG A 25 -26.46 -4.19 -21.21
CA ARG A 25 -27.07 -4.18 -19.87
C ARG A 25 -26.44 -5.24 -18.98
N LYS A 26 -26.21 -6.44 -19.50
CA LYS A 26 -25.50 -7.50 -18.77
C LYS A 26 -24.04 -7.14 -18.53
N GLN A 27 -23.33 -6.57 -19.51
CA GLN A 27 -21.97 -6.06 -19.32
C GLN A 27 -21.91 -5.05 -18.16
N ARG A 28 -22.80 -4.05 -18.15
CA ARG A 28 -22.85 -3.08 -17.04
C ARG A 28 -23.17 -3.72 -15.69
N ARG A 29 -24.04 -4.74 -15.64
CA ARG A 29 -24.31 -5.47 -14.38
C ARG A 29 -23.07 -6.23 -13.91
N LEU A 30 -22.35 -6.86 -14.82
CA LEU A 30 -21.12 -7.59 -14.50
C LEU A 30 -20.03 -6.64 -14.00
N ALA A 31 -19.77 -5.55 -14.73
CA ALA A 31 -18.80 -4.52 -14.33
C ALA A 31 -19.11 -3.95 -12.94
N ARG A 32 -20.38 -3.64 -12.66
CA ARG A 32 -20.80 -3.18 -11.31
C ARG A 32 -20.63 -4.25 -10.24
N LYS A 33 -20.84 -5.53 -10.57
CA LYS A 33 -20.63 -6.64 -9.62
C LYS A 33 -19.13 -6.75 -9.29
N MET A 34 -18.25 -6.67 -10.29
CA MET A 34 -16.81 -6.70 -10.08
C MET A 34 -16.34 -5.48 -9.29
N ALA A 35 -16.77 -4.26 -9.64
CA ALA A 35 -16.44 -3.05 -8.90
C ALA A 35 -16.86 -3.14 -7.42
N ARG A 36 -18.03 -3.71 -7.12
CA ARG A 36 -18.47 -3.94 -5.73
C ARG A 36 -17.58 -4.94 -4.99
N GLN A 37 -17.10 -5.99 -5.66
CA GLN A 37 -16.21 -6.96 -5.02
C GLN A 37 -14.83 -6.37 -4.74
N ILE A 38 -14.32 -5.58 -5.69
CA ILE A 38 -13.09 -4.80 -5.50
C ILE A 38 -13.26 -3.86 -4.31
N ASN A 39 -14.34 -3.07 -4.27
CA ASN A 39 -14.57 -2.13 -3.16
C ASN A 39 -14.79 -2.82 -1.80
N LYS A 40 -15.21 -4.08 -1.77
CA LYS A 40 -15.33 -4.86 -0.52
C LYS A 40 -13.97 -5.34 0.00
N THR A 41 -13.07 -5.68 -0.90
CA THR A 41 -11.78 -6.31 -0.57
C THR A 41 -10.64 -5.29 -0.47
N LEU A 42 -10.78 -4.14 -1.13
CA LEU A 42 -9.82 -3.04 -1.09
C LEU A 42 -9.50 -2.54 0.32
N PRO A 43 -10.48 -2.27 1.21
CA PRO A 43 -10.18 -1.80 2.56
C PRO A 43 -9.34 -2.81 3.34
N THR A 44 -9.74 -4.08 3.33
CA THR A 44 -9.00 -5.16 4.00
C THR A 44 -7.60 -5.35 3.44
N ALA A 45 -7.43 -5.26 2.12
CA ALA A 45 -6.12 -5.33 1.49
C ALA A 45 -5.24 -4.13 1.89
N ALA A 46 -5.81 -2.92 1.93
CA ALA A 46 -5.10 -1.72 2.36
C ALA A 46 -4.68 -1.79 3.84
N GLU A 47 -5.57 -2.26 4.73
CA GLU A 47 -5.28 -2.48 6.15
C GLU A 47 -4.16 -3.50 6.34
N THR A 48 -4.20 -4.61 5.59
CA THR A 48 -3.17 -5.65 5.65
C THR A 48 -1.81 -5.10 5.23
N LEU A 49 -1.76 -4.36 4.12
CA LEU A 49 -0.53 -3.73 3.65
C LEU A 49 -0.01 -2.68 4.64
N ALA A 50 -0.89 -1.84 5.19
CA ALA A 50 -0.53 -0.86 6.19
C ALA A 50 0.03 -1.51 7.46
N ALA A 51 -0.55 -2.63 7.91
CA ALA A 51 -0.06 -3.39 9.06
C ALA A 51 1.34 -3.97 8.81
N VAL A 52 1.59 -4.53 7.63
CA VAL A 52 2.92 -5.05 7.25
C VAL A 52 3.96 -3.93 7.23
N ILE A 53 3.64 -2.78 6.64
CA ILE A 53 4.54 -1.63 6.59
C ILE A 53 4.81 -1.11 8.00
N ASN A 54 3.78 -0.97 8.85
CA ASN A 54 3.96 -0.52 10.22
C ASN A 54 4.82 -1.49 11.03
N SER A 55 4.62 -2.81 10.88
CA SER A 55 5.45 -3.81 11.55
C SER A 55 6.91 -3.71 11.11
N TRP A 56 7.16 -3.52 9.82
CA TRP A 56 8.51 -3.36 9.29
C TRP A 56 9.19 -2.09 9.82
N VAL A 57 8.50 -0.95 9.80
CA VAL A 57 9.01 0.32 10.35
C VAL A 57 9.35 0.17 11.84
N GLN A 58 8.48 -0.47 12.61
CA GLN A 58 8.74 -0.69 14.04
C GLN A 58 9.93 -1.62 14.28
N SER A 59 10.19 -2.57 13.37
CA SER A 59 11.35 -3.45 13.49
C SER A 59 12.69 -2.74 13.25
N ILE A 60 12.70 -1.67 12.44
CA ILE A 60 13.92 -0.94 12.07
C ILE A 60 14.24 0.20 13.05
N LYS A 61 13.21 0.84 13.62
CA LYS A 61 13.37 1.94 14.58
C LYS A 61 14.40 1.69 15.69
N PRO A 62 14.42 0.55 16.40
CA PRO A 62 15.38 0.34 17.48
C PRO A 62 16.83 0.27 16.96
N ALA A 63 17.08 -0.40 15.83
CA ALA A 63 18.41 -0.47 15.25
C ALA A 63 18.94 0.92 14.86
N LEU A 64 18.09 1.77 14.29
CA LEU A 64 18.45 3.17 14.00
C LEU A 64 18.70 3.98 15.27
N ALA A 65 17.88 3.81 16.31
CA ALA A 65 18.08 4.49 17.59
C ALA A 65 19.43 4.11 18.21
N THR A 66 19.75 2.81 18.26
CA THR A 66 21.02 2.31 18.78
C THR A 66 22.21 2.81 17.96
N LEU A 67 22.09 2.90 16.63
CA LEU A 67 23.15 3.48 15.80
C LEU A 67 23.39 4.95 16.13
N CYS A 68 22.33 5.76 16.27
CA CYS A 68 22.45 7.16 16.66
C CYS A 68 23.07 7.32 18.05
N GLU A 69 22.68 6.50 19.02
CA GLU A 69 23.23 6.49 20.38
C GLU A 69 24.73 6.15 20.36
N ASN A 70 25.14 5.14 19.59
CA ASN A 70 26.54 4.76 19.46
C ASN A 70 27.40 5.86 18.80
N VAL A 71 26.88 6.51 17.76
CA VAL A 71 27.57 7.62 17.10
C VAL A 71 27.73 8.79 18.07
N ALA A 72 26.66 9.16 18.78
CA ALA A 72 26.72 10.23 19.77
C ALA A 72 27.74 9.92 20.87
N ALA A 73 27.74 8.69 21.40
CA ALA A 73 28.71 8.27 22.42
C ALA A 73 30.16 8.33 21.91
N ALA A 74 30.42 7.91 20.67
CA ALA A 74 31.75 7.98 20.08
C ALA A 74 32.26 9.43 19.95
N PHE A 75 31.40 10.34 19.49
CA PHE A 75 31.74 11.77 19.42
C PHE A 75 31.98 12.38 20.80
N SER A 76 31.14 12.08 21.78
CA SER A 76 31.33 12.55 23.16
C SER A 76 32.63 12.05 23.77
N ASN A 77 32.98 10.79 23.55
CA ASN A 77 34.24 10.22 24.04
C ASN A 77 35.47 10.85 23.37
N MET A 78 35.42 11.10 22.06
CA MET A 78 36.50 11.80 21.35
C MET A 78 36.67 13.25 21.85
N ALA A 79 35.57 13.96 22.07
CA ALA A 79 35.60 15.32 22.60
C ALA A 79 36.19 15.38 24.02
N ALA A 80 35.89 14.39 24.86
CA ALA A 80 36.48 14.28 26.19
C ALA A 80 37.99 14.01 26.13
N GLY A 81 38.43 13.08 25.28
CA GLY A 81 39.86 12.77 25.11
C GLY A 81 40.67 13.97 24.60
N LEU A 82 40.15 14.70 23.61
CA LEU A 82 40.80 15.92 23.10
C LEU A 82 40.91 17.02 24.17
N ARG A 83 39.92 17.10 25.07
CA ARG A 83 39.93 18.06 26.16
C ARG A 83 40.98 17.70 27.22
N GLU A 84 41.07 16.43 27.60
CA GLU A 84 42.10 15.94 28.53
C GLU A 84 43.51 16.14 27.96
N GLU A 85 43.72 15.87 26.66
CA GLU A 85 45.00 16.14 26.00
C GLU A 85 45.33 17.65 25.98
N SER A 86 44.35 18.52 25.78
CA SER A 86 44.56 19.97 25.81
C SER A 86 44.90 20.49 27.21
N GLU A 87 44.23 19.99 28.25
CA GLU A 87 44.48 20.38 29.65
C GLU A 87 45.83 19.84 30.16
N ALA A 88 46.32 18.72 29.61
CA ALA A 88 47.66 18.18 29.91
C ALA A 88 48.79 19.00 29.26
N VAL A 89 48.57 19.54 28.05
CA VAL A 89 49.55 20.38 27.34
C VAL A 89 49.65 21.79 27.94
N GLU A 90 48.58 22.29 28.58
CA GLU A 90 48.55 23.64 29.16
C GLU A 90 49.19 23.72 30.57
N ASN A 91 49.42 22.58 31.23
CA ASN A 91 49.97 22.50 32.58
C ASN A 91 51.45 22.03 32.65
N ASP A 92 52.13 21.86 31.51
CA ASP A 92 53.57 21.57 31.36
C ASP A 92 54.35 22.86 31.01
#